data_AF-A0A7H8IHV1-F1
#
_entry.id   AF-A0A7H8IHV1-F1
#
_cell.length_a   1.000
_cell.length_b   1.000
_cell.length_c   1.000
_cell.angle_alpha   90.00
_cell.angle_beta   90.00
_cell.angle_gamma   90.00
#
_symmetry.space_group_name_H-M   'P 1'
#
loop_
_entity.id
_entity.type
_entity.pdbx_description
1 polymer ?
#
loop_
_entity_poly.entity_id
_entity_poly.type
_entity_poly.pdbx_seq_one_letter_code
_entity_poly.pdbx_strand_id
1 'polypeptide(L)'
;MTKTTSHHPATQHTLVRYTGKPHTLTCRPERLTVHTARACVSRGRRTAEAVHVYETTDRDGTQIHVVHVHFGSGHWTGVDFVTDIYEIPTEALTAL
;
A
#
# COMPACT_ATOMS: atom_id res chain seq x y z
N MET A 1 11.18 -10.08 31.05
CA MET A 1 11.10 -8.97 30.08
C MET A 1 10.08 -9.34 29.01
N THR A 2 8.86 -8.85 29.13
CA THR A 2 7.80 -9.00 28.13
C THR A 2 8.12 -8.08 26.97
N LYS A 3 8.54 -8.66 25.83
CA LYS A 3 8.68 -7.94 24.57
C LYS A 3 7.26 -7.65 24.09
N THR A 4 6.76 -6.45 24.35
CA THR A 4 5.49 -6.00 23.76
C THR A 4 5.75 -5.84 22.27
N THR A 5 5.45 -6.87 21.49
CA THR A 5 5.44 -6.76 20.03
C THR A 5 4.31 -5.80 19.69
N SER A 6 4.63 -4.52 19.53
CA SER A 6 3.71 -3.56 18.97
C SER A 6 3.42 -4.03 17.55
N HIS A 7 2.28 -4.70 17.34
CA HIS A 7 1.82 -5.06 16.02
C HIS A 7 1.34 -3.78 15.34
N HIS A 8 2.28 -2.98 14.85
CA HIS A 8 1.98 -1.79 14.09
C HIS A 8 1.17 -2.20 12.84
N PRO A 9 -0.08 -1.74 12.70
CA PRO A 9 -0.90 -2.08 11.54
C PRO A 9 -0.30 -1.44 10.29
N ALA A 10 -0.46 -2.11 9.15
CA ALA A 10 -0.13 -1.51 7.86
C ALA A 10 -1.12 -0.37 7.56
N THR A 11 -0.69 0.62 6.77
CA THR A 11 -1.57 1.69 6.29
C THR A 11 -1.67 1.60 4.77
N GLN A 12 -2.89 1.72 4.23
CA GLN A 12 -3.13 1.87 2.81
C GLN A 12 -3.52 3.30 2.49
N HIS A 13 -2.88 3.87 1.48
CA HIS A 13 -3.33 5.08 0.80
C HIS A 13 -3.74 4.70 -0.61
N THR A 14 -4.85 5.26 -1.08
CA THR A 14 -5.33 5.01 -2.45
C THR A 14 -5.41 6.33 -3.20
N LEU A 15 -4.82 6.34 -4.39
CA LEU A 15 -4.87 7.43 -5.35
C LEU A 15 -5.69 7.00 -6.55
N VAL A 16 -6.65 7.82 -6.97
CA VAL A 16 -7.52 7.54 -8.12
C VAL A 16 -7.50 8.70 -9.10
N ARG A 17 -7.31 8.40 -10.38
CA ARG A 17 -7.46 9.35 -11.49
C ARG A 17 -8.66 8.92 -12.33
N TYR A 18 -9.74 9.70 -12.27
CA TYR A 18 -10.90 9.47 -13.12
C TYR A 18 -10.67 10.03 -14.52
N THR A 19 -11.18 9.33 -15.53
CA THR A 19 -11.09 9.74 -16.93
C THR A 19 -11.70 11.13 -17.12
N GLY A 20 -10.95 12.00 -17.77
CA GLY A 20 -11.37 13.39 -18.05
C GLY A 20 -11.37 14.32 -16.84
N LYS A 21 -10.88 13.88 -15.67
CA LYS A 21 -10.65 14.76 -14.51
C LYS A 21 -9.19 15.22 -14.48
N PRO A 22 -8.93 16.52 -14.22
CA PRO A 22 -7.56 17.05 -14.26
C PRO A 22 -6.74 16.69 -13.02
N HIS A 23 -7.35 16.18 -11.95
CA HIS A 23 -6.70 15.93 -10.68
C HIS A 23 -6.78 14.46 -10.25
N THR A 24 -5.82 14.06 -9.41
CA THR A 24 -5.86 12.78 -8.68
C THR A 24 -6.59 13.02 -7.37
N LEU A 25 -7.51 12.11 -7.04
CA LEU A 25 -8.14 12.07 -5.73
C LEU A 25 -7.33 11.17 -4.81
N THR A 26 -7.07 11.67 -3.60
CA THR A 26 -6.48 10.89 -2.52
C THR A 26 -7.60 10.44 -1.59
N CYS A 27 -7.82 9.14 -1.48
CA CYS A 27 -8.78 8.57 -0.55
C CYS A 27 -8.27 8.69 0.89
N ARG A 28 -9.21 8.62 1.85
CA ARG A 28 -8.84 8.57 3.27
C ARG A 28 -7.95 7.34 3.53
N PRO A 29 -6.85 7.48 4.28
CA PRO A 29 -6.01 6.33 4.62
C PRO A 29 -6.77 5.29 5.43
N GLU A 30 -6.53 4.01 5.14
CA GLU A 30 -7.13 2.87 5.83
C GLU A 30 -6.06 2.11 6.62
N ARG A 31 -6.39 1.70 7.84
CA ARG A 31 -5.53 0.81 8.65
C ARG A 31 -5.90 -0.63 8.33
N LEU A 32 -4.90 -1.42 7.94
CA LEU A 32 -5.05 -2.82 7.60
C LEU A 32 -4.21 -3.71 8.53
N THR A 33 -4.61 -4.98 8.62
CA THR A 33 -3.67 -5.98 9.11
C THR A 33 -2.53 -6.18 8.11
N VAL A 34 -1.35 -6.53 8.59
CA VAL A 34 -0.19 -6.84 7.74
C VAL A 34 -0.48 -8.02 6.82
N HIS A 35 -1.26 -9.01 7.28
CA HIS A 35 -1.70 -10.12 6.45
C HIS A 35 -2.54 -9.65 5.26
N THR A 36 -3.55 -8.80 5.50
CA THR A 36 -4.40 -8.22 4.45
C THR A 36 -3.56 -7.42 3.46
N ALA A 37 -2.67 -6.55 3.93
CA ALA A 37 -1.80 -5.75 3.07
C ALA A 37 -0.93 -6.65 2.17
N ARG A 38 -0.33 -7.71 2.73
CA ARG A 38 0.47 -8.69 1.96
C ARG A 38 -0.36 -9.44 0.93
N ALA A 39 -1.60 -9.82 1.25
CA ALA A 39 -2.50 -10.48 0.32
C ALA A 39 -2.85 -9.55 -0.86
N CYS A 40 -3.14 -8.28 -0.58
CA CYS A 40 -3.40 -7.27 -1.60
C CYS A 40 -2.18 -7.03 -2.49
N VAL A 41 -0.98 -6.84 -1.91
CA VAL A 41 0.26 -6.70 -2.68
C VAL A 41 0.54 -7.94 -3.53
N SER A 42 0.35 -9.14 -2.99
CA SER A 42 0.55 -10.39 -3.72
C SER A 42 -0.42 -10.54 -4.88
N ARG A 43 -1.66 -10.07 -4.72
CA ARG A 43 -2.64 -9.99 -5.82
C ARG A 43 -2.21 -8.95 -6.84
N GLY A 44 -1.78 -7.77 -6.39
CA GLY A 44 -1.25 -6.70 -7.23
C GLY A 44 -0.12 -7.17 -8.12
N ARG A 45 0.85 -7.92 -7.60
CA ARG A 45 1.95 -8.50 -8.41
C ARG A 45 1.51 -9.40 -9.56
N ARG A 46 0.27 -9.94 -9.52
CA ARG A 46 -0.28 -10.79 -10.58
C ARG A 46 -1.15 -10.03 -11.58
N THR A 47 -1.71 -8.89 -11.20
CA THR A 47 -2.77 -8.23 -11.96
C THR A 47 -2.51 -6.76 -12.25
N ALA A 48 -1.67 -6.09 -11.48
CA ALA A 48 -1.34 -4.68 -11.65
C ALA A 48 -0.35 -4.50 -12.80
N GLU A 49 -0.34 -3.31 -13.38
CA GLU A 49 0.61 -2.94 -14.44
C GLU A 49 2.03 -2.83 -13.88
N ALA A 50 2.16 -2.28 -12.68
CA ALA A 50 3.44 -2.17 -11.99
C ALA A 50 3.32 -2.35 -10.48
N VAL A 51 4.34 -2.94 -9.87
CA VAL A 51 4.52 -2.98 -8.41
C VAL A 51 5.94 -2.56 -8.08
N HIS A 52 6.07 -1.51 -7.27
CA HIS A 52 7.36 -1.03 -6.77
C HIS A 52 7.41 -1.14 -5.26
N VAL A 53 8.57 -1.51 -4.73
CA VAL A 53 8.82 -1.65 -3.30
C VAL A 53 9.99 -0.76 -2.93
N TYR A 54 9.81 0.06 -1.91
CA TYR A 54 10.83 0.96 -1.39
C TYR A 54 11.03 0.66 0.09
N GLU A 55 12.28 0.61 0.51
CA GLU A 55 12.66 0.51 1.92
C GLU A 55 12.98 1.92 2.42
N THR A 56 12.40 2.31 3.54
CA THR A 56 12.63 3.63 4.13
C THR A 56 12.39 3.59 5.63
N THR A 57 12.58 4.73 6.27
CA THR A 57 12.32 4.94 7.70
C THR A 57 11.26 6.02 7.85
N ASP A 58 10.20 5.75 8.62
CA ASP A 58 9.20 6.75 8.96
C ASP A 58 9.79 7.82 9.90
N ARG A 59 9.07 8.94 10.07
CA ARG A 59 9.47 10.10 10.88
C ARG A 59 9.75 9.78 12.34
N ASP A 60 9.17 8.70 12.87
CA ASP A 60 9.39 8.22 14.23
C ASP A 60 10.60 7.27 14.37
N GLY A 61 11.30 6.99 13.27
CA GLY A 61 12.44 6.07 13.24
C GLY A 61 12.08 4.61 12.91
N THR A 62 10.81 4.30 12.66
CA THR A 62 10.36 2.94 12.32
C THR A 62 10.78 2.57 10.90
N GLN A 63 11.47 1.44 10.71
CA GLN A 63 11.72 0.91 9.37
C GLN A 63 10.43 0.40 8.74
N ILE A 64 10.16 0.84 7.52
CA ILE A 64 8.96 0.49 6.75
C ILE A 64 9.31 0.11 5.32
N HIS A 65 8.49 -0.77 4.76
CA HIS A 65 8.40 -1.03 3.33
C HIS A 65 7.20 -0.27 2.77
N VAL A 66 7.46 0.64 1.82
CA VAL A 66 6.42 1.35 1.08
C VAL A 66 6.23 0.65 -0.27
N VAL A 67 5.04 0.08 -0.49
CA VAL A 67 4.72 -0.69 -1.70
C VAL A 67 3.70 0.06 -2.53
N HIS A 68 4.08 0.44 -3.74
CA HIS A 68 3.17 1.04 -4.72
C HIS A 68 2.65 -0.05 -5.66
N VAL A 69 1.34 -0.19 -5.76
CA VAL A 69 0.65 -1.09 -6.69
C VAL A 69 -0.14 -0.23 -7.65
N HIS A 70 0.33 -0.13 -8.91
CA HIS A 70 -0.27 0.71 -9.94
C HIS A 70 -1.11 -0.11 -10.91
N PHE A 71 -2.38 0.21 -10.98
CA PHE A 71 -3.34 -0.34 -11.93
C PHE A 71 -3.67 0.73 -12.97
N GLY A 72 -3.28 0.48 -14.22
CA GLY A 72 -3.62 1.36 -15.33
C GLY A 72 -5.09 1.23 -15.78
N SER A 73 -5.38 1.76 -16.96
CA SER A 73 -6.74 1.75 -17.52
C SER A 73 -7.23 0.32 -17.79
N GLY A 74 -8.56 0.12 -17.73
CA GLY A 74 -9.19 -1.17 -18.06
C GLY A 74 -9.53 -2.05 -16.86
N HIS A 75 -9.06 -1.70 -15.66
CA HIS A 75 -9.47 -2.36 -14.41
C HIS A 75 -10.83 -1.87 -13.90
N TRP A 76 -11.16 -0.59 -14.15
CA TRP A 76 -12.44 0.01 -13.78
C TRP A 76 -12.94 0.94 -14.89
N THR A 77 -14.27 1.00 -15.04
CA THR A 77 -14.92 1.92 -15.99
C THR A 77 -14.74 3.37 -15.54
N GLY A 78 -14.28 4.24 -16.44
CA GLY A 78 -14.14 5.68 -16.20
C GLY A 78 -12.97 6.05 -15.29
N VAL A 79 -12.00 5.16 -15.11
CA VAL A 79 -10.79 5.37 -14.30
C VAL A 79 -9.57 5.17 -15.18
N ASP A 80 -8.69 6.17 -15.21
CA ASP A 80 -7.43 6.11 -15.94
C ASP A 80 -6.40 5.30 -15.16
N PHE A 81 -6.34 5.49 -13.84
CA PHE A 81 -5.55 4.64 -12.96
C PHE A 81 -6.01 4.64 -11.51
N VAL A 82 -5.62 3.59 -10.79
CA VAL A 82 -5.60 3.51 -9.34
C VAL A 82 -4.19 3.16 -8.88
N THR A 83 -3.68 3.85 -7.86
CA THR A 83 -2.44 3.45 -7.18
C THR A 83 -2.73 3.22 -5.71
N ASP A 84 -2.57 1.98 -5.26
CA ASP A 84 -2.57 1.65 -3.85
C ASP A 84 -1.13 1.72 -3.32
N ILE A 85 -0.93 2.42 -2.21
CA ILE A 85 0.35 2.61 -1.53
C ILE A 85 0.21 1.99 -0.15
N TYR A 86 0.98 0.94 0.13
CA TYR A 86 1.01 0.28 1.42
C TYR A 86 2.26 0.66 2.18
N GLU A 87 2.09 1.21 3.38
CA GLU A 87 3.16 1.37 4.36
C GLU A 87 3.10 0.18 5.32
N ILE A 88 4.13 -0.66 5.30
CA ILE A 88 4.17 -1.90 6.09
C ILE A 88 5.42 -1.87 6.98
N PRO A 89 5.28 -1.95 8.32
CA PRO A 89 6.43 -2.05 9.22
C PRO A 89 7.31 -3.25 8.86
N THR A 90 8.62 -3.01 8.70
CA THR A 90 9.57 -4.05 8.29
C THR A 90 9.59 -5.22 9.28
N GLU A 91 9.50 -4.93 10.58
CA GLU A 91 9.42 -5.97 11.62
C GLU A 91 8.25 -6.93 11.41
N ALA A 92 7.12 -6.44 10.90
CA ALA A 92 5.93 -7.23 10.66
C ALA A 92 6.01 -8.10 9.40
N LEU A 93 6.98 -7.86 8.51
CA LEU A 93 7.32 -8.76 7.42
C LEU A 93 8.20 -9.92 7.88
N THR A 94 9.01 -9.72 8.93
CA THR A 94 9.95 -10.71 9.46
C THR A 94 9.40 -11.56 10.61
N ALA A 95 8.37 -11.10 11.33
CA ALA A 95 7.84 -11.75 12.52
C ALA A 95 6.88 -12.94 12.24
N LEU A 96 7.06 -13.64 11.11
CA LEU A 96 6.28 -14.81 10.72
C LEU A 96 6.90 -16.11 11.23
#